data_AF-A0A176RZ86-F1
#
_entry.id   AF-A0A176RZ86-F1
#
_cell.length_a   1.000
_cell.length_b   1.000
_cell.length_c   1.000
_cell.angle_alpha   90.00
_cell.angle_beta   90.00
_cell.angle_gamma   90.00
#
_symmetry.space_group_name_H-M   'P 1'
#
loop_
_entity.id
_entity.type
_entity.pdbx_description
1 polymer ?
#
loop_
_entity_poly.entity_id
_entity_poly.type
_entity_poly.pdbx_seq_one_letter_code
_entity_poly.pdbx_strand_id
1 'polypeptide(L)' 'MALAADKVYARDGIVLNPHYKTMGLYGSEYWTYLLPRRVGQEKAIELTENCLPISTTEPKCHYAGFLYFSQMVLGK' A
#
# COMPACT_ATOMS: atom_id res chain seq x y z
N MET A 1 -2.64 -6.92 2.19
CA MET A 1 -2.74 -5.44 2.13
C MET A 1 -4.20 -5.02 2.12
N ALA A 2 -4.56 -3.83 2.64
CA ALA A 2 -5.96 -3.36 2.72
C ALA A 2 -6.49 -2.75 1.39
N LEU A 3 -6.29 -3.43 0.26
CA LEU A 3 -6.57 -2.88 -1.08
C LEU A 3 -8.05 -2.83 -1.46
N ALA A 4 -8.89 -3.62 -0.79
CA ALA A 4 -10.31 -3.73 -1.10
C ALA A 4 -11.17 -2.62 -0.48
N ALA A 5 -10.63 -1.83 0.45
CA ALA A 5 -11.38 -0.76 1.12
C ALA A 5 -11.36 0.53 0.30
N ASP A 6 -12.49 1.25 0.23
CA ASP A 6 -12.55 2.54 -0.47
C ASP A 6 -11.56 3.57 0.09
N LYS A 7 -11.41 3.58 1.42
CA LYS A 7 -10.44 4.40 2.15
C LYS A 7 -9.64 3.52 3.07
N VAL A 8 -8.33 3.78 3.13
CA VAL A 8 -7.43 3.10 4.05
C VAL A 8 -6.82 4.12 4.97
N TYR A 9 -6.91 3.93 6.28
CA TYR A 9 -6.30 4.83 7.26
C TYR A 9 -5.08 4.15 7.89
N ALA A 10 -3.96 4.84 7.90
CA ALA A 10 -2.74 4.37 8.57
C ALA A 10 -2.35 5.35 9.69
N ARG A 11 -1.97 4.79 10.84
CA ARG A 11 -1.33 5.54 11.92
C ARG A 11 0.13 5.79 11.54
N ASP A 12 0.66 6.96 11.90
CA ASP A 12 2.08 7.25 11.76
C ASP A 12 2.94 6.16 12.44
N GLY A 13 3.99 5.74 11.74
CA GLY A 13 4.92 4.70 12.20
C GLY A 13 4.52 3.27 11.83
N ILE A 14 3.40 3.07 11.13
CA ILE A 14 3.07 1.76 10.55
C ILE A 14 4.01 1.47 9.37
N VAL A 15 4.41 0.21 9.25
CA VAL A 15 5.19 -0.29 8.11
C VAL A 15 4.36 -1.32 7.37
N LEU A 16 4.13 -1.07 6.08
CA LEU A 16 3.51 -2.04 5.17
C LEU A 16 4.60 -2.88 4.53
N ASN A 17 4.44 -4.19 4.51
CA ASN A 17 5.48 -5.09 4.00
C ASN A 17 4.89 -6.12 3.04
N PRO A 18 4.72 -5.78 1.74
CA PRO A 18 4.16 -6.68 0.75
C PRO A 18 5.18 -7.78 0.37
N HIS A 19 5.04 -8.96 0.99
CA HIS A 19 5.93 -10.11 0.83
C HIS A 19 5.43 -11.18 -0.14
N TYR A 20 4.60 -10.81 -1.13
CA TYR A 20 3.97 -11.81 -2.00
C TYR A 20 4.98 -12.71 -2.71
N LYS A 21 6.06 -12.14 -3.27
CA LYS A 21 7.09 -12.91 -4.00
C LYS A 21 7.88 -13.85 -3.10
N THR A 22 8.33 -13.39 -1.92
CA THR A 22 9.11 -14.21 -0.98
C THR A 22 8.30 -15.31 -0.33
N MET A 23 6.99 -15.11 -0.19
CA MET A 23 6.05 -16.12 0.31
C MET A 23 5.56 -17.10 -0.78
N GLY A 24 5.94 -16.91 -2.05
CA GLY A 24 5.42 -17.71 -3.16
C GLY A 24 3.91 -17.52 -3.41
N LEU A 25 3.36 -16.37 -2.98
CA LEU A 25 1.95 -16.04 -3.16
C LEU A 25 1.76 -15.20 -4.42
N TYR A 26 0.78 -15.58 -5.24
CA TYR A 26 0.40 -14.83 -6.44
C TYR A 26 -1.11 -14.68 -6.51
N GLY A 27 -1.60 -13.46 -6.72
CA GLY A 27 -3.04 -13.18 -6.87
C GLY A 27 -3.89 -13.26 -5.60
N SER A 28 -3.30 -13.54 -4.43
CA SER A 28 -4.01 -13.52 -3.15
C SER A 28 -4.60 -12.12 -2.85
N GLU A 29 -5.67 -12.04 -2.08
CA GLU A 29 -6.32 -10.78 -1.70
C GLU A 29 -6.66 -9.83 -2.89
N TYR A 30 -6.86 -10.38 -4.10
CA TYR A 30 -7.13 -9.63 -5.33
C TYR A 30 -6.07 -8.56 -5.68
N TRP A 31 -4.83 -8.71 -5.19
CA TRP A 31 -3.83 -7.65 -5.34
C TRP A 31 -3.43 -7.41 -6.80
N THR A 32 -3.42 -8.45 -7.64
CA THR A 32 -3.09 -8.35 -9.07
C THR A 32 -4.11 -7.51 -9.86
N TYR A 33 -5.32 -7.36 -9.35
CA TYR A 33 -6.36 -6.52 -9.94
C TYR A 33 -6.43 -5.12 -9.31
N LEU A 34 -6.42 -5.06 -7.97
CA LEU A 34 -6.67 -3.81 -7.23
C LEU A 34 -5.43 -2.93 -7.11
N LEU A 35 -4.23 -3.52 -6.94
CA LEU A 35 -3.01 -2.74 -6.73
C LEU A 35 -2.64 -1.91 -7.98
N PRO A 36 -2.59 -2.47 -9.21
CA PRO A 36 -2.26 -1.68 -10.39
C PRO A 36 -3.23 -0.52 -10.65
N ARG A 37 -4.51 -0.68 -10.27
CA ARG A 37 -5.51 0.39 -10.38
C ARG A 37 -5.30 1.54 -9.38
N ARG A 38 -4.63 1.28 -8.25
CA ARG A 38 -4.33 2.29 -7.23
C ARG A 38 -3.01 3.02 -7.50
N VAL A 39 -1.96 2.27 -7.82
CA VAL A 39 -0.59 2.81 -7.88
C VAL A 39 -0.01 2.89 -9.29
N GLY A 40 -0.70 2.36 -10.30
CA GLY A 40 -0.16 2.13 -11.64
C GLY A 40 0.58 0.80 -11.77
N GLN A 41 0.71 0.30 -13.00
CA GLN A 41 1.25 -1.04 -13.26
C GLN A 41 2.72 -1.18 -12.87
N GLU A 42 3.57 -0.22 -13.25
CA GLU A 42 4.99 -0.23 -12.93
C GLU A 42 5.23 -0.23 -11.42
N LYS A 43 4.52 0.62 -10.68
CA LYS A 43 4.63 0.70 -9.23
C LYS A 43 4.11 -0.56 -8.56
N ALA A 44 3.04 -1.17 -9.07
CA ALA A 44 2.52 -2.43 -8.52
C ALA A 44 3.56 -3.56 -8.63
N ILE A 45 4.26 -3.64 -9.76
CA ILE A 45 5.39 -4.58 -9.96
C ILE A 45 6.49 -4.26 -8.96
N GLU A 46 6.95 -3.00 -8.89
CA GLU A 46 8.00 -2.58 -7.97
C GLU A 46 7.69 -2.96 -6.51
N LEU A 47 6.47 -2.69 -6.04
CA LEU A 47 6.06 -2.94 -4.67
C LEU A 47 5.97 -4.44 -4.34
N THR A 48 5.56 -5.27 -5.31
CA THR A 48 5.38 -6.72 -5.05
C THR A 48 6.64 -7.54 -5.33
N GLU A 49 7.54 -7.06 -6.18
CA GLU A 49 8.77 -7.77 -6.51
C GLU A 49 9.94 -7.43 -5.60
N ASN A 50 10.06 -6.17 -5.16
CA ASN A 50 11.18 -5.75 -4.31
C ASN A 50 11.01 -6.18 -2.85
N CYS A 51 9.77 -6.46 -2.41
CA CYS A 51 9.46 -6.90 -1.04
C CYS A 51 10.09 -6.00 0.03
N LEU A 52 10.14 -4.70 -0.23
CA LEU A 52 10.70 -3.72 0.68
C LEU A 52 9.63 -3.21 1.64
N PRO A 53 9.98 -2.97 2.92
CA PRO A 53 9.09 -2.28 3.84
C PRO A 53 8.79 -0.88 3.31
N ILE A 54 7.54 -0.46 3.48
CA ILE A 54 7.04 0.86 3.09
C ILE A 54 6.59 1.56 4.35
N SER A 55 7.30 2.62 4.74
CA SER A 55 6.86 3.49 5.84
C SER A 55 5.64 4.32 5.44
N THR A 56 4.79 4.66 6.40
CA THR A 56 3.74 5.68 6.25
C THR A 56 4.27 7.06 5.86
N THR A 57 5.55 7.34 6.08
CA THR A 57 6.15 8.62 5.69
C THR A 57 6.74 8.59 4.27
N GLU A 58 6.75 7.44 3.61
CA GLU A 58 7.29 7.32 2.26
C GLU A 58 6.26 7.72 1.19
N PRO A 59 6.69 8.38 0.10
CA PRO A 59 5.83 8.71 -1.03
C PRO A 59 5.05 7.51 -1.58
N LYS A 60 5.68 6.32 -1.57
CA LYS A 60 5.08 5.05 -2.03
C LYS A 60 3.79 4.68 -1.30
N CYS A 61 3.71 5.00 -0.01
CA CYS A 61 2.53 4.71 0.79
C CYS A 61 1.36 5.65 0.44
N HIS A 62 1.64 6.92 0.09
CA HIS A 62 0.62 7.86 -0.39
C HIS A 62 -0.05 7.38 -1.70
N TYR A 63 0.71 6.79 -2.62
CA TYR A 63 0.17 6.31 -3.90
C TYR A 63 -0.79 5.13 -3.74
N ALA A 64 -0.64 4.30 -2.70
CA ALA A 64 -1.51 3.15 -2.49
C ALA A 64 -2.88 3.51 -1.90
N GLY A 65 -3.18 4.81 -1.77
CA GLY A 65 -4.47 5.31 -1.28
C GLY A 65 -4.61 5.25 0.24
N PHE A 66 -3.49 5.23 0.97
CA PHE A 66 -3.48 5.36 2.42
C PHE A 66 -3.61 6.83 2.83
N LEU A 67 -4.64 7.11 3.62
CA LEU A 67 -4.90 8.38 4.29
C LEU A 67 -4.24 8.35 5.68
N TYR A 68 -3.56 9.43 6.05
CA TYR A 68 -2.81 9.50 7.31
C TYR A 68 -3.58 10.23 8.38
N PHE A 69 -3.51 9.70 9.60
CA PHE A 69 -4.21 10.26 10.75
C PHE A 69 -3.75 11.70 11.07
N SER A 70 -2.45 12.00 10.91
CA SER A 70 -1.89 13.34 11.17
C SER A 70 -2.42 14.44 10.23
N GLN A 71 -2.69 14.11 8.95
CA GLN A 71 -3.29 15.07 8.01
C GLN A 71 -4.79 15.30 8.22
N MET A 72 -5.46 14.44 9.00
CA MET A 72 -6.90 14.54 9.24
C MET A 72 -7.27 15.47 10.42
N VAL A 73 -6.30 15.84 11.26
CA VAL A 73 -6.53 16.73 12.41
C VAL A 73 -6.51 18.23 12.02
N LEU A 74 -6.10 18.58 10.80
CA LEU A 74 -6.16 19.98 10.31
C LEU A 74 -7.50 20.33 9.63
N GLY A 75 -8.54 19.54 9.86
CA GLY A 75 -9.91 19.79 9.43
C GLY A 75 -10.83 20.38 10.51
N LYS A 76 -10.26 21.01 11.55
CA LYS A 76 -10.96 21.93 12.47
C LYS A 76 -10.01 23.03 12.92
#